data_AF-A0A6I5IA09-F1
#
_entry.id   AF-A0A6I5IA09-F1
#
_cell.length_a   1.000
_cell.length_b   1.000
_cell.length_c   1.000
_cell.angle_alpha   90.00
_cell.angle_beta   90.00
_cell.angle_gamma   90.00
#
_symmetry.space_group_name_H-M   'P 1'
#
loop_
_entity.id
_entity.type
_entity.pdbx_description
1 polymer ?
#
loop_
_entity_poly.entity_id
_entity_poly.type
_entity_poly.pdbx_seq_one_letter_code
_entity_poly.pdbx_strand_id
1 'polypeptide(L)'
;MIRLIGIKLFLLLLIIIQAGCGNGTSPGSNVQDGRYWKDQAINDILPYWTENAMDRDSGAFITNLDAKWKHGSDSHKYPSMIGRHIFSYSAAYLMTGNEEYLDIAEQTKDFLLEKAWDSEHGGWYDVLNRDGTPAIRTRNMFIQTYALTGLAMYYFVTHDREVLEYIIESDRLLETALLDTLNDGYYNVAGDDWQIIDSNKSFASQVAPVSGYLLYMYLATGDSVYLQRSRRIMDWVSDRMRDPGSGWILEYFDRNWNMLESDPDIINVGHNIEVAWMLLRLAMLNGTGEMPETARQLEDSLYAATFRKETGLWLTTLGRKDPGITDDFTYWWIQAYGNMYSLCSYRFSGNKERLDHFIKGAEFWDSYFLDRDNGDTFTSVCHNGVAKDSTKANPYKTSYHSIEQCLLNYLYLSFWVNHEPVRLHFRIIHPREGDLLLPVLVEDMDIVVRDARYEGISGNETLTFSERTVTLPEADIARITVTLGNRSVTDN
;
A
#
# COMPACT_ATOMS: atom_id res chain seq x y z
N MET A 1 -55.30 8.59 -48.85
CA MET A 1 -54.96 7.97 -47.55
C MET A 1 -53.64 7.23 -47.76
N ILE A 2 -52.60 7.57 -46.99
CA ILE A 2 -51.22 6.99 -47.02
C ILE A 2 -50.38 7.41 -48.27
N ARG A 3 -49.67 8.55 -48.18
CA ARG A 3 -48.20 8.74 -47.97
C ARG A 3 -47.31 8.29 -49.14
N LEU A 4 -46.63 9.24 -49.79
CA LEU A 4 -45.20 9.18 -50.15
C LEU A 4 -44.69 10.63 -50.46
N ILE A 5 -43.85 11.18 -49.58
CA ILE A 5 -42.41 11.47 -49.77
C ILE A 5 -42.12 12.72 -50.62
N GLY A 6 -41.75 13.80 -49.94
CA GLY A 6 -41.14 14.99 -50.50
C GLY A 6 -39.62 14.96 -50.29
N ILE A 7 -38.91 15.13 -51.39
CA ILE A 7 -37.46 15.33 -51.50
C ILE A 7 -37.12 16.77 -51.15
N LYS A 8 -36.09 17.02 -50.32
CA LYS A 8 -35.17 18.16 -50.50
C LYS A 8 -33.74 17.80 -50.09
N LEU A 9 -32.85 18.03 -51.05
CA LEU A 9 -31.39 18.05 -51.07
C LEU A 9 -30.69 18.45 -49.75
N PHE A 10 -29.60 17.75 -49.44
CA PHE A 10 -28.39 18.37 -48.88
C PHE A 10 -27.14 17.68 -49.47
N LEU A 11 -26.17 18.51 -49.86
CA LEU A 11 -24.91 18.12 -50.50
C LEU A 11 -24.09 17.17 -49.60
N LEU A 12 -23.59 16.08 -50.17
CA LEU A 12 -22.49 15.30 -49.60
C LEU A 12 -21.18 16.09 -49.79
N LEU A 13 -20.67 16.67 -48.69
CA LEU A 13 -19.26 16.99 -48.55
C LEU A 13 -18.58 15.78 -47.92
N LEU A 14 -17.79 15.06 -48.72
CA LEU A 14 -16.81 14.08 -48.25
C LEU A 14 -15.71 14.85 -47.50
N ILE A 15 -15.87 14.99 -46.19
CA ILE A 15 -14.75 15.32 -45.30
C ILE A 15 -14.11 13.98 -44.94
N ILE A 16 -12.95 13.72 -45.55
CA ILE A 16 -11.99 12.75 -45.07
C ILE A 16 -11.53 13.28 -43.70
N ILE A 17 -12.17 12.81 -42.63
CA ILE A 17 -11.62 12.97 -41.29
C ILE A 17 -10.46 11.98 -41.24
N GLN A 18 -9.25 12.47 -41.46
CA GLN A 18 -8.08 11.79 -40.91
C GLN A 18 -8.35 11.70 -39.41
N ALA A 19 -8.61 10.48 -38.93
CA ALA A 19 -8.42 10.16 -37.53
C ALA A 19 -6.93 10.36 -37.25
N GLY A 20 -6.56 11.59 -36.96
CA GLY A 20 -5.30 11.86 -36.31
C GLY A 20 -5.37 11.14 -34.97
N CYS A 21 -4.57 10.10 -34.83
CA CYS A 21 -4.12 9.66 -33.52
C CYS A 21 -3.52 10.90 -32.85
N GLY A 22 -4.32 11.56 -32.02
CA GLY A 22 -3.82 12.57 -31.12
C GLY A 22 -2.95 11.84 -30.13
N ASN A 23 -1.63 11.87 -30.33
CA ASN A 23 -0.67 11.78 -29.24
C ASN A 23 -0.92 13.00 -28.35
N GLY A 24 -1.96 12.92 -27.52
CA GLY A 24 -2.20 13.85 -26.43
C GLY A 24 -1.21 13.53 -25.33
N THR A 25 0.07 13.88 -25.51
CA THR A 25 0.98 14.02 -24.38
C THR A 25 0.44 15.17 -23.55
N SER A 26 -0.12 14.84 -22.38
CA SER A 26 -0.34 15.79 -21.29
C SER A 26 0.94 16.62 -21.09
N PRO A 27 0.87 17.91 -20.69
CA PRO A 27 2.06 18.69 -20.34
C PRO A 27 2.91 17.85 -19.40
N GLY A 28 4.15 17.52 -19.82
CA GLY A 28 4.90 16.37 -19.30
C GLY A 28 4.81 16.25 -17.78
N SER A 29 4.09 15.24 -17.30
CA SER A 29 3.97 14.90 -15.88
C SER A 29 5.39 14.73 -15.33
N ASN A 30 5.80 15.56 -14.37
CA ASN A 30 7.13 15.47 -13.78
C ASN A 30 7.16 14.36 -12.73
N VAL A 31 7.02 13.11 -13.19
CA VAL A 31 6.92 11.91 -12.33
C VAL A 31 8.18 11.66 -11.47
N GLN A 32 9.27 12.38 -11.74
CA GLN A 32 10.52 12.35 -10.98
C GLN A 32 10.54 13.34 -9.80
N ASP A 33 9.60 14.28 -9.73
CA ASP A 33 9.43 15.18 -8.58
C ASP A 33 8.59 14.47 -7.51
N GLY A 34 9.08 14.41 -6.28
CA GLY A 34 8.31 13.81 -5.18
C GLY A 34 6.97 14.52 -4.96
N ARG A 35 6.90 15.84 -5.17
CA ARG A 35 5.67 16.63 -4.98
C ARG A 35 4.56 16.25 -5.95
N TYR A 36 4.92 15.79 -7.15
CA TYR A 36 3.95 15.28 -8.11
C TYR A 36 3.09 14.15 -7.52
N TRP A 37 3.72 13.24 -6.76
CA TRP A 37 3.02 12.11 -6.13
C TRP A 37 2.19 12.54 -4.93
N LYS A 38 2.72 13.45 -4.11
CA LYS A 38 1.94 14.08 -3.04
C LYS A 38 0.70 14.78 -3.60
N ASP A 39 0.84 15.53 -4.69
CA ASP A 39 -0.26 16.25 -5.34
C ASP A 39 -1.26 15.29 -5.96
N GLN A 40 -0.82 14.19 -6.59
CA GLN A 40 -1.71 13.17 -7.15
C GLN A 40 -2.58 12.51 -6.07
N ALA A 41 -2.00 12.20 -4.89
CA ALA A 41 -2.77 11.65 -3.77
C ALA A 41 -3.95 12.55 -3.37
N ILE A 42 -3.71 13.87 -3.28
CA ILE A 42 -4.65 14.82 -2.68
C ILE A 42 -5.54 15.53 -3.70
N ASN A 43 -5.18 15.53 -4.98
CA ASN A 43 -5.95 16.19 -6.04
C ASN A 43 -6.68 15.18 -6.94
N ASP A 44 -6.04 14.04 -7.26
CA ASP A 44 -6.54 13.10 -8.26
C ASP A 44 -7.19 11.84 -7.66
N ILE A 45 -6.82 11.47 -6.43
CA ILE A 45 -7.27 10.21 -5.79
C ILE A 45 -8.25 10.47 -4.63
N LEU A 46 -7.78 10.99 -3.49
CA LEU A 46 -8.57 11.04 -2.26
C LEU A 46 -9.84 11.89 -2.31
N PRO A 47 -9.91 13.04 -3.01
CA PRO A 47 -11.14 13.82 -3.08
C PRO A 47 -12.34 12.98 -3.54
N TYR A 48 -12.13 12.10 -4.52
CA TYR A 48 -13.19 11.26 -5.08
C TYR A 48 -13.64 10.17 -4.10
N TRP A 49 -12.72 9.58 -3.35
CA TRP A 49 -13.05 8.64 -2.27
C TRP A 49 -13.86 9.32 -1.16
N THR A 50 -13.44 10.52 -0.74
CA THR A 50 -14.15 11.29 0.29
C THR A 50 -15.56 11.67 -0.17
N GLU A 51 -15.70 12.14 -1.41
CA GLU A 51 -16.98 12.61 -1.95
C GLU A 51 -17.94 11.45 -2.25
N ASN A 52 -17.45 10.36 -2.85
CA ASN A 52 -18.31 9.37 -3.47
C ASN A 52 -18.34 8.00 -2.76
N ALA A 53 -17.33 7.67 -1.95
CA ALA A 53 -17.22 6.34 -1.33
C ALA A 53 -17.50 6.33 0.17
N MET A 54 -17.44 7.49 0.84
CA MET A 54 -17.66 7.58 2.29
C MET A 54 -19.14 7.33 2.64
N ASP A 55 -19.39 6.33 3.47
CA ASP A 55 -20.70 6.01 4.03
C ASP A 55 -20.95 6.88 5.26
N ARG A 56 -21.56 8.05 5.06
CA ARG A 56 -21.77 9.06 6.11
C ARG A 56 -22.61 8.56 7.29
N ASP A 57 -23.43 7.52 7.09
CA ASP A 57 -24.24 6.93 8.16
C ASP A 57 -23.35 6.15 9.16
N SER A 58 -22.31 5.49 8.65
CA SER A 58 -21.44 4.63 9.47
C SER A 58 -20.09 5.26 9.78
N GLY A 59 -19.68 6.31 9.07
CA GLY A 59 -18.32 6.87 9.16
C GLY A 59 -17.23 5.99 8.53
N ALA A 60 -17.61 4.92 7.82
CA ALA A 60 -16.69 4.04 7.09
C ALA A 60 -16.93 4.19 5.58
N PHE A 61 -16.52 3.21 4.78
CA PHE A 61 -16.62 3.28 3.31
C PHE A 61 -17.61 2.27 2.73
N ILE A 62 -18.13 2.59 1.55
CA ILE A 62 -18.91 1.69 0.70
C ILE A 62 -17.92 0.79 -0.05
N THR A 63 -18.12 -0.53 0.03
CA THR A 63 -17.17 -1.50 -0.51
C THR A 63 -17.23 -1.65 -2.03
N ASN A 64 -18.41 -1.58 -2.64
CA ASN A 64 -18.58 -1.87 -4.06
C ASN A 64 -19.01 -0.62 -4.82
N LEU A 65 -18.14 -0.13 -5.70
CA LEU A 65 -18.37 1.09 -6.48
C LEU A 65 -17.96 0.86 -7.93
N ASP A 66 -18.89 1.09 -8.86
CA ASP A 66 -18.63 0.99 -10.29
C ASP A 66 -17.73 2.13 -10.80
N ALA A 67 -17.46 2.13 -12.11
CA ALA A 67 -16.59 3.13 -12.75
C ALA A 67 -17.06 4.60 -12.59
N LYS A 68 -18.33 4.82 -12.23
CA LYS A 68 -18.94 6.14 -12.01
C LYS A 68 -19.32 6.35 -10.54
N TRP A 69 -18.67 5.61 -9.63
CA TRP A 69 -18.90 5.65 -8.20
C TRP A 69 -20.32 5.29 -7.76
N LYS A 70 -21.06 4.53 -8.57
CA LYS A 70 -22.39 4.04 -8.15
C LYS A 70 -22.25 2.80 -7.29
N HIS A 71 -23.06 2.74 -6.25
CA HIS A 71 -23.07 1.63 -5.31
C HIS A 71 -23.48 0.33 -6.00
N GLY A 72 -22.71 -0.73 -5.77
CA GLY A 72 -23.09 -2.10 -6.09
C GLY A 72 -24.21 -2.62 -5.17
N SER A 73 -24.67 -3.84 -5.45
CA SER A 73 -25.71 -4.50 -4.65
C SER A 73 -25.21 -5.00 -3.30
N ASP A 74 -23.91 -5.27 -3.19
CA ASP A 74 -23.29 -5.74 -1.96
C ASP A 74 -22.88 -4.54 -1.09
N SER A 75 -23.50 -4.46 0.08
CA SER A 75 -23.32 -3.42 1.08
C SER A 75 -22.56 -3.90 2.32
N HIS A 76 -21.95 -5.09 2.29
CA HIS A 76 -21.11 -5.54 3.39
C HIS A 76 -19.90 -4.61 3.54
N LYS A 77 -19.34 -4.60 4.75
CA LYS A 77 -18.10 -3.89 5.07
C LYS A 77 -17.04 -4.91 5.49
N TYR A 78 -15.81 -4.67 5.06
CA TYR A 78 -14.69 -5.56 5.28
C TYR A 78 -13.63 -4.85 6.12
N PRO A 79 -13.26 -5.37 7.30
CA PRO A 79 -12.26 -4.71 8.15
C PRO A 79 -10.91 -4.48 7.47
N SER A 80 -10.50 -5.36 6.56
CA SER A 80 -9.32 -5.15 5.70
C SER A 80 -9.41 -3.89 4.84
N MET A 81 -10.59 -3.60 4.27
CA MET A 81 -10.80 -2.38 3.48
C MET A 81 -10.85 -1.14 4.36
N ILE A 82 -11.52 -1.23 5.50
CA ILE A 82 -11.64 -0.13 6.46
C ILE A 82 -10.24 0.26 6.93
N GLY A 83 -9.40 -0.71 7.35
CA GLY A 83 -8.00 -0.48 7.69
C GLY A 83 -7.21 0.19 6.56
N ARG A 84 -7.36 -0.31 5.34
CA ARG A 84 -6.72 0.27 4.14
C ARG A 84 -7.13 1.73 3.85
N HIS A 85 -8.37 2.14 4.19
CA HIS A 85 -8.76 3.55 4.13
C HIS A 85 -8.15 4.36 5.27
N ILE A 86 -8.14 3.85 6.52
CA ILE A 86 -7.45 4.52 7.65
C ILE A 86 -5.99 4.82 7.29
N PHE A 87 -5.30 3.87 6.64
CA PHE A 87 -3.95 4.08 6.13
C PHE A 87 -3.89 5.28 5.17
N SER A 88 -4.78 5.30 4.18
CA SER A 88 -4.77 6.30 3.11
C SER A 88 -4.96 7.71 3.65
N TYR A 89 -5.91 7.88 4.58
CA TYR A 89 -6.22 9.18 5.18
C TYR A 89 -5.16 9.60 6.21
N SER A 90 -4.59 8.67 6.98
CA SER A 90 -3.43 8.94 7.85
C SER A 90 -2.20 9.38 7.05
N ALA A 91 -1.93 8.72 5.91
CA ALA A 91 -0.84 9.09 5.00
C ALA A 91 -1.03 10.48 4.38
N ALA A 92 -2.26 10.82 3.99
CA ALA A 92 -2.58 12.14 3.47
C ALA A 92 -2.36 13.25 4.51
N TYR A 93 -2.78 13.01 5.76
CA TYR A 93 -2.46 13.90 6.87
C TYR A 93 -0.94 14.04 7.05
N LEU A 94 -0.21 12.91 7.10
CA LEU A 94 1.25 12.92 7.26
C LEU A 94 1.95 13.81 6.22
N MET A 95 1.51 13.75 4.97
CA MET A 95 2.10 14.53 3.87
C MET A 95 1.68 16.01 3.87
N THR A 96 0.51 16.36 4.40
CA THR A 96 -0.11 17.69 4.18
C THR A 96 -0.32 18.53 5.43
N GLY A 97 -0.49 17.88 6.60
CA GLY A 97 -0.98 18.51 7.82
C GLY A 97 -2.45 18.93 7.75
N ASN A 98 -3.21 18.53 6.72
CA ASN A 98 -4.63 18.85 6.63
C ASN A 98 -5.46 17.97 7.59
N GLU A 99 -5.98 18.59 8.65
CA GLU A 99 -6.76 17.96 9.72
C GLU A 99 -7.98 17.20 9.19
N GLU A 100 -8.61 17.63 8.10
CA GLU A 100 -9.78 16.93 7.54
C GLU A 100 -9.47 15.48 7.19
N TYR A 101 -8.25 15.18 6.72
CA TYR A 101 -7.86 13.81 6.44
C TYR A 101 -7.74 12.98 7.72
N LEU A 102 -7.17 13.54 8.78
CA LEU A 102 -7.01 12.80 10.03
C LEU A 102 -8.34 12.62 10.76
N ASP A 103 -9.26 13.59 10.66
CA ASP A 103 -10.63 13.47 11.18
C ASP A 103 -11.41 12.34 10.48
N ILE A 104 -11.24 12.17 9.17
CA ILE A 104 -11.81 11.02 8.44
C ILE A 104 -11.16 9.71 8.91
N ALA A 105 -9.84 9.69 9.09
CA ALA A 105 -9.15 8.49 9.58
C ALA A 105 -9.61 8.10 11.00
N GLU A 106 -9.79 9.09 11.88
CA GLU A 106 -10.30 8.91 13.25
C GLU A 106 -11.72 8.34 13.26
N GLN A 107 -12.64 8.94 12.50
CA GLN A 107 -14.02 8.44 12.38
C GLN A 107 -14.05 7.00 11.82
N THR A 108 -13.22 6.72 10.82
CA THR A 108 -13.13 5.38 10.22
C THR A 108 -12.53 4.37 11.20
N LYS A 109 -11.53 4.80 12.00
CA LYS A 109 -10.93 4.02 13.09
C LYS A 109 -11.95 3.71 14.16
N ASP A 110 -12.75 4.68 14.61
CA ASP A 110 -13.79 4.46 15.62
C ASP A 110 -14.77 3.37 15.17
N PHE A 111 -15.24 3.43 13.92
CA PHE A 111 -16.09 2.36 13.38
C PHE A 111 -15.39 1.00 13.39
N LEU A 112 -14.12 0.93 12.99
CA LEU A 112 -13.35 -0.31 12.99
C LEU A 112 -13.25 -0.92 14.40
N LEU A 113 -12.83 -0.12 15.39
CA LEU A 113 -12.67 -0.59 16.76
C LEU A 113 -14.01 -0.99 17.39
N GLU A 114 -15.06 -0.19 17.19
CA GLU A 114 -16.36 -0.43 17.83
C GLU A 114 -17.17 -1.57 17.19
N LYS A 115 -17.05 -1.78 15.87
CA LYS A 115 -17.93 -2.70 15.12
C LYS A 115 -17.23 -3.94 14.61
N ALA A 116 -15.95 -3.84 14.27
CA ALA A 116 -15.22 -4.96 13.68
C ALA A 116 -14.47 -5.82 14.70
N TRP A 117 -14.14 -5.27 15.87
CA TRP A 117 -13.46 -6.03 16.92
C TRP A 117 -14.43 -6.96 17.65
N ASP A 118 -14.04 -8.22 17.82
CA ASP A 118 -14.74 -9.16 18.68
C ASP A 118 -14.31 -8.93 20.14
N SER A 119 -15.15 -8.28 20.94
CA SER A 119 -14.83 -8.01 22.36
C SER A 119 -14.79 -9.26 23.25
N GLU A 120 -15.30 -10.41 22.77
CA GLU A 120 -15.33 -11.66 23.53
C GLU A 120 -14.05 -12.48 23.31
N HIS A 121 -13.64 -12.65 22.05
CA HIS A 121 -12.51 -13.51 21.67
C HIS A 121 -11.28 -12.74 21.15
N GLY A 122 -11.40 -11.43 20.97
CA GLY A 122 -10.40 -10.62 20.26
C GLY A 122 -10.36 -10.90 18.75
N GLY A 123 -9.62 -10.04 18.05
CA GLY A 123 -9.47 -10.09 16.60
C GLY A 123 -10.64 -9.46 15.85
N TRP A 124 -10.46 -9.38 14.54
CA TRP A 124 -11.38 -8.71 13.63
C TRP A 124 -12.34 -9.70 13.00
N TYR A 125 -13.62 -9.37 12.90
CA TYR A 125 -14.55 -10.16 12.08
C TYR A 125 -14.13 -10.13 10.61
N ASP A 126 -14.42 -11.18 9.84
CA ASP A 126 -14.05 -11.21 8.42
C ASP A 126 -14.96 -10.29 7.58
N VAL A 127 -16.25 -10.25 7.92
CA VAL A 127 -17.26 -9.46 7.20
C VAL A 127 -18.30 -8.91 8.16
N LEU A 128 -18.69 -7.66 7.95
CA LEU A 128 -19.78 -6.99 8.64
C LEU A 128 -20.94 -6.71 7.68
N ASN A 129 -22.17 -6.74 8.21
CA ASN A 129 -23.30 -6.07 7.57
C ASN A 129 -23.06 -4.56 7.53
N ARG A 130 -23.83 -3.83 6.70
CA ARG A 130 -23.69 -2.36 6.58
C ARG A 130 -23.86 -1.64 7.93
N ASP A 131 -24.71 -2.16 8.81
CA ASP A 131 -24.98 -1.62 10.15
C ASP A 131 -23.87 -1.91 11.18
N GLY A 132 -22.84 -2.65 10.79
CA GLY A 132 -21.71 -3.02 11.65
C GLY A 132 -21.92 -4.31 12.45
N THR A 133 -23.04 -5.02 12.27
CA THR A 133 -23.22 -6.35 12.89
C THR A 133 -22.36 -7.41 12.17
N PRO A 134 -21.78 -8.38 12.88
CA PRO A 134 -20.91 -9.39 12.26
C PRO A 134 -21.71 -10.32 11.34
N ALA A 135 -21.32 -10.40 10.07
CA ALA A 135 -21.88 -11.30 9.07
C ALA A 135 -21.07 -12.60 8.94
N ILE A 136 -19.73 -12.50 8.98
CA ILE A 136 -18.82 -13.65 8.98
C ILE A 136 -17.83 -13.48 10.14
N ARG A 137 -17.82 -14.48 11.04
CA ARG A 137 -17.09 -14.45 12.31
C ARG A 137 -15.80 -15.27 12.33
N THR A 138 -15.35 -15.78 11.19
CA THR A 138 -14.03 -16.40 11.08
C THR A 138 -12.92 -15.37 11.24
N ARG A 139 -11.68 -15.84 11.38
CA ARG A 139 -10.46 -15.02 11.52
C ARG A 139 -9.52 -15.37 10.37
N ASN A 140 -9.71 -14.72 9.22
CA ASN A 140 -8.83 -14.86 8.09
C ASN A 140 -7.57 -13.99 8.28
N MET A 141 -6.39 -14.59 8.14
CA MET A 141 -5.10 -13.92 8.32
C MET A 141 -4.94 -12.64 7.49
N PHE A 142 -5.47 -12.63 6.25
CA PHE A 142 -5.48 -11.44 5.40
C PHE A 142 -6.33 -10.32 6.01
N ILE A 143 -7.52 -10.64 6.52
CA ILE A 143 -8.39 -9.64 7.14
C ILE A 143 -7.76 -9.08 8.41
N GLN A 144 -7.22 -9.96 9.26
CA GLN A 144 -6.57 -9.54 10.50
C GLN A 144 -5.41 -8.58 10.22
N THR A 145 -4.59 -8.92 9.22
CA THR A 145 -3.40 -8.15 8.86
C THR A 145 -3.74 -6.79 8.27
N TYR A 146 -4.67 -6.72 7.31
CA TYR A 146 -4.99 -5.44 6.66
C TYR A 146 -5.86 -4.51 7.52
N ALA A 147 -6.53 -5.03 8.56
CA ALA A 147 -7.05 -4.17 9.62
C ALA A 147 -5.91 -3.45 10.35
N LEU A 148 -4.81 -4.17 10.66
CA LEU A 148 -3.63 -3.60 11.31
C LEU A 148 -2.86 -2.59 10.46
N THR A 149 -2.87 -2.72 9.12
CA THR A 149 -2.21 -1.75 8.24
C THR A 149 -2.67 -0.32 8.47
N GLY A 150 -3.99 -0.13 8.60
CA GLY A 150 -4.55 1.18 8.91
C GLY A 150 -4.16 1.69 10.28
N LEU A 151 -4.32 0.83 11.28
CA LEU A 151 -4.01 1.16 12.67
C LEU A 151 -2.54 1.49 12.89
N ALA A 152 -1.61 0.78 12.23
CA ALA A 152 -0.18 1.05 12.32
C ALA A 152 0.17 2.43 11.77
N MET A 153 -0.41 2.81 10.62
CA MET A 153 -0.18 4.14 10.05
C MET A 153 -0.87 5.25 10.86
N TYR A 154 -2.07 4.99 11.41
CA TYR A 154 -2.73 5.92 12.32
C TYR A 154 -1.89 6.13 13.59
N TYR A 155 -1.40 5.05 14.20
CA TYR A 155 -0.50 5.12 15.35
C TYR A 155 0.81 5.87 15.01
N PHE A 156 1.38 5.67 13.82
CA PHE A 156 2.56 6.42 13.40
C PHE A 156 2.33 7.94 13.39
N VAL A 157 1.14 8.40 13.01
CA VAL A 157 0.83 9.84 12.94
C VAL A 157 0.28 10.43 14.25
N THR A 158 -0.29 9.60 15.14
CA THR A 158 -0.97 10.06 16.37
C THR A 158 -0.35 9.58 17.68
N HIS A 159 0.43 8.50 17.67
CA HIS A 159 0.83 7.75 18.88
C HIS A 159 -0.34 7.43 19.83
N ASP A 160 -1.54 7.24 19.28
CA ASP A 160 -2.73 6.91 20.05
C ASP A 160 -2.55 5.58 20.80
N ARG A 161 -2.52 5.66 22.14
CA ARG A 161 -2.31 4.50 23.01
C ARG A 161 -3.47 3.51 22.95
N GLU A 162 -4.69 3.96 22.71
CA GLU A 162 -5.84 3.06 22.52
C GLU A 162 -5.60 2.17 21.29
N VAL A 163 -5.24 2.79 20.16
CA VAL A 163 -4.94 2.06 18.92
C VAL A 163 -3.79 1.08 19.10
N LEU A 164 -2.74 1.49 19.83
CA LEU A 164 -1.62 0.61 20.13
C LEU A 164 -2.04 -0.66 20.88
N GLU A 165 -3.00 -0.58 21.80
CA GLU A 165 -3.52 -1.75 22.52
C GLU A 165 -4.16 -2.77 21.58
N TYR A 166 -4.97 -2.32 20.61
CA TYR A 166 -5.54 -3.19 19.58
C TYR A 166 -4.48 -3.80 18.66
N ILE A 167 -3.43 -3.05 18.32
CA ILE A 167 -2.32 -3.57 17.51
C ILE A 167 -1.57 -4.67 18.27
N ILE A 168 -1.22 -4.41 19.54
CA ILE A 168 -0.51 -5.37 20.39
C ILE A 168 -1.34 -6.65 20.57
N GLU A 169 -2.63 -6.52 20.86
CA GLU A 169 -3.48 -7.69 21.07
C GLU A 169 -3.70 -8.48 19.76
N SER A 170 -3.89 -7.79 18.63
CA SER A 170 -3.99 -8.45 17.33
C SER A 170 -2.72 -9.22 16.99
N ASP A 171 -1.56 -8.57 17.08
CA ASP A 171 -0.25 -9.18 16.83
C ASP A 171 -0.01 -10.39 17.76
N ARG A 172 -0.36 -10.28 19.04
CA ARG A 172 -0.31 -11.40 19.99
C ARG A 172 -1.18 -12.56 19.53
N LEU A 173 -2.40 -12.31 19.06
CA LEU A 173 -3.31 -13.35 18.57
C LEU A 173 -2.78 -14.01 17.30
N LEU A 174 -2.22 -13.25 16.35
CA LEU A 174 -1.57 -13.82 15.15
C LEU A 174 -0.44 -14.79 15.53
N GLU A 175 0.42 -14.41 16.47
CA GLU A 175 1.56 -15.22 16.90
C GLU A 175 1.17 -16.43 17.77
N THR A 176 0.11 -16.31 18.58
CA THR A 176 -0.28 -17.37 19.53
C THR A 176 -1.29 -18.34 18.95
N ALA A 177 -2.16 -17.89 18.03
CA ALA A 177 -3.22 -18.71 17.46
C ALA A 177 -2.92 -19.15 16.02
N LEU A 178 -2.44 -18.26 15.14
CA LEU A 178 -2.30 -18.55 13.71
C LEU A 178 -0.91 -19.05 13.29
N LEU A 179 0.12 -18.88 14.13
CA LEU A 179 1.46 -19.39 13.83
C LEU A 179 1.54 -20.92 14.00
N ASP A 180 1.92 -21.64 12.94
CA ASP A 180 2.26 -23.06 13.03
C ASP A 180 3.65 -23.25 13.61
N THR A 181 3.75 -23.31 14.93
CA THR A 181 5.05 -23.51 15.62
C THR A 181 5.72 -24.85 15.35
N LEU A 182 5.03 -25.81 14.71
CA LEU A 182 5.62 -27.10 14.33
C LEU A 182 6.28 -27.08 12.94
N ASN A 183 5.73 -26.33 11.99
CA ASN A 183 6.23 -26.31 10.60
C ASN A 183 6.64 -24.92 10.11
N ASP A 184 6.60 -23.90 10.96
CA ASP A 184 6.74 -22.48 10.62
C ASP A 184 5.63 -21.96 9.67
N GLY A 185 5.47 -20.64 9.64
CA GLY A 185 4.45 -19.96 8.83
C GLY A 185 3.06 -19.92 9.46
N TYR A 186 2.21 -19.04 8.93
CA TYR A 186 0.85 -18.81 9.44
C TYR A 186 -0.20 -19.63 8.70
N TYR A 187 -1.18 -20.13 9.43
CA TYR A 187 -2.40 -20.69 8.84
C TYR A 187 -3.26 -19.59 8.20
N ASN A 188 -4.09 -19.98 7.25
CA ASN A 188 -4.96 -19.04 6.54
C ASN A 188 -6.13 -18.56 7.40
N VAL A 189 -6.83 -19.47 8.10
CA VAL A 189 -8.11 -19.14 8.74
C VAL A 189 -8.31 -19.91 10.06
N ALA A 190 -8.76 -19.18 11.08
CA ALA A 190 -9.32 -19.74 12.30
C ALA A 190 -10.83 -19.46 12.44
N GLY A 191 -11.51 -20.22 13.30
CA GLY A 191 -12.87 -19.98 13.74
C GLY A 191 -12.98 -18.78 14.67
N ASP A 192 -14.17 -18.55 15.20
CA ASP A 192 -14.49 -17.46 16.13
C ASP A 192 -13.73 -17.55 17.46
N ASP A 193 -13.50 -18.77 17.95
CA ASP A 193 -12.73 -19.09 19.17
C ASP A 193 -11.23 -19.39 18.90
N TRP A 194 -10.72 -19.00 17.73
CA TRP A 194 -9.34 -19.23 17.28
C TRP A 194 -8.94 -20.69 16.99
N GLN A 195 -9.89 -21.63 16.95
CA GLN A 195 -9.63 -22.97 16.42
C GLN A 195 -9.24 -22.94 14.93
N ILE A 196 -8.17 -23.63 14.53
CA ILE A 196 -7.74 -23.64 13.12
C ILE A 196 -8.75 -24.41 12.25
N ILE A 197 -9.29 -23.75 11.23
CA ILE A 197 -10.26 -24.35 10.29
C ILE A 197 -9.68 -24.48 8.87
N ASP A 198 -8.72 -23.64 8.49
CA ASP A 198 -7.90 -23.81 7.29
C ASP A 198 -6.42 -23.73 7.66
N SER A 199 -5.79 -24.90 7.75
CA SER A 199 -4.37 -25.03 8.06
C SER A 199 -3.45 -24.90 6.84
N ASN A 200 -3.99 -24.59 5.66
CA ASN A 200 -3.16 -24.28 4.50
C ASN A 200 -2.44 -22.94 4.70
N LYS A 201 -1.40 -22.75 3.90
CA LYS A 201 -0.55 -21.56 3.89
C LYS A 201 -0.65 -20.92 2.51
N SER A 202 -0.75 -19.61 2.48
CA SER A 202 -0.84 -18.83 1.24
C SER A 202 0.12 -17.66 1.28
N PHE A 203 0.45 -17.12 0.11
CA PHE A 203 1.25 -15.90 0.00
C PHE A 203 0.73 -14.80 0.92
N ALA A 204 -0.57 -14.54 0.86
CA ALA A 204 -1.22 -13.51 1.66
C ALA A 204 -1.06 -13.76 3.17
N SER A 205 -1.19 -15.01 3.66
CA SER A 205 -1.03 -15.29 5.09
C SER A 205 0.43 -15.17 5.57
N GLN A 206 1.41 -15.30 4.67
CA GLN A 206 2.82 -15.18 5.02
C GLN A 206 3.35 -13.75 4.90
N VAL A 207 3.17 -13.11 3.74
CA VAL A 207 3.89 -11.87 3.40
C VAL A 207 3.15 -10.62 3.88
N ALA A 208 1.82 -10.64 3.90
CA ALA A 208 1.02 -9.47 4.26
C ALA A 208 1.37 -8.88 5.64
N PRO A 209 1.74 -9.65 6.69
CA PRO A 209 2.19 -9.05 7.95
C PRO A 209 3.39 -8.12 7.80
N VAL A 210 4.34 -8.50 6.95
CA VAL A 210 5.59 -7.76 6.74
C VAL A 210 5.31 -6.46 5.99
N SER A 211 4.62 -6.55 4.85
CA SER A 211 4.27 -5.38 4.04
C SER A 211 3.17 -4.53 4.68
N GLY A 212 2.27 -5.16 5.42
CA GLY A 212 1.06 -4.55 5.94
C GLY A 212 1.23 -3.79 7.24
N TYR A 213 1.99 -4.27 8.24
CA TYR A 213 2.09 -3.55 9.51
C TYR A 213 3.42 -3.70 10.26
N LEU A 214 4.14 -4.82 10.14
CA LEU A 214 5.32 -5.07 10.97
C LEU A 214 6.44 -4.04 10.71
N LEU A 215 6.73 -3.73 9.43
CA LEU A 215 7.72 -2.69 9.12
C LEU A 215 7.27 -1.31 9.59
N TYR A 216 5.99 -0.97 9.41
CA TYR A 216 5.43 0.29 9.90
C TYR A 216 5.53 0.42 11.42
N MET A 217 5.21 -0.65 12.14
CA MET A 217 5.29 -0.68 13.60
C MET A 217 6.73 -0.62 14.11
N TYR A 218 7.67 -1.29 13.43
CA TYR A 218 9.09 -1.13 13.74
C TYR A 218 9.54 0.34 13.59
N LEU A 219 9.16 1.00 12.48
CA LEU A 219 9.51 2.40 12.25
C LEU A 219 8.83 3.36 13.24
N ALA A 220 7.59 3.05 13.67
CA ALA A 220 6.83 3.87 14.62
C ALA A 220 7.32 3.74 16.07
N THR A 221 7.83 2.56 16.46
CA THR A 221 8.11 2.24 17.87
C THR A 221 9.59 2.02 18.18
N GLY A 222 10.38 1.62 17.18
CA GLY A 222 11.74 1.11 17.38
C GLY A 222 11.78 -0.27 18.05
N ASP A 223 10.64 -0.92 18.27
CA ASP A 223 10.60 -2.23 18.94
C ASP A 223 11.11 -3.31 17.99
N SER A 224 12.24 -3.91 18.39
CA SER A 224 12.90 -4.96 17.63
C SER A 224 12.05 -6.21 17.42
N VAL A 225 10.97 -6.43 18.18
CA VAL A 225 10.09 -7.59 18.01
C VAL A 225 9.49 -7.63 16.60
N TYR A 226 9.06 -6.48 16.07
CA TYR A 226 8.46 -6.38 14.74
C TYR A 226 9.49 -6.63 13.64
N LEU A 227 10.71 -6.13 13.81
CA LEU A 227 11.82 -6.39 12.88
C LEU A 227 12.25 -7.86 12.90
N GLN A 228 12.38 -8.47 14.07
CA GLN A 228 12.74 -9.88 14.22
C GLN A 228 11.70 -10.79 13.56
N ARG A 229 10.41 -10.51 13.75
CA ARG A 229 9.33 -11.26 13.09
C ARG A 229 9.34 -11.06 11.58
N SER A 230 9.55 -9.82 11.11
CA SER A 230 9.66 -9.54 9.68
C SER A 230 10.78 -10.36 9.03
N ARG A 231 11.96 -10.41 9.65
CA ARG A 231 13.08 -11.24 9.18
C ARG A 231 12.72 -12.72 9.19
N ARG A 232 12.21 -13.23 10.31
CA ARG A 232 11.79 -14.63 10.46
C ARG A 232 10.80 -15.05 9.36
N ILE A 233 9.83 -14.20 9.06
CA ILE A 233 8.85 -14.43 7.99
C ILE A 233 9.55 -14.49 6.63
N MET A 234 10.36 -13.50 6.31
CA MET A 234 11.02 -13.43 5.00
C MET A 234 12.06 -14.52 4.79
N ASP A 235 12.64 -15.06 5.88
CA ASP A 235 13.52 -16.24 5.83
C ASP A 235 12.73 -17.47 5.36
N TRP A 236 11.60 -17.82 5.99
CA TRP A 236 10.82 -18.98 5.53
C TRP A 236 10.11 -18.74 4.19
N VAL A 237 9.77 -17.50 3.84
CA VAL A 237 9.26 -17.18 2.48
C VAL A 237 10.35 -17.49 1.45
N SER A 238 11.59 -17.08 1.72
CA SER A 238 12.73 -17.33 0.84
C SER A 238 13.10 -18.82 0.74
N ASP A 239 12.91 -19.57 1.82
CA ASP A 239 13.33 -20.97 1.89
C ASP A 239 12.23 -21.96 1.49
N ARG A 240 10.97 -21.71 1.88
CA ARG A 240 9.86 -22.67 1.76
C ARG A 240 8.94 -22.37 0.60
N MET A 241 8.77 -21.09 0.23
CA MET A 241 7.86 -20.70 -0.84
C MET A 241 8.53 -20.55 -2.20
N ARG A 242 9.87 -20.55 -2.22
CA ARG A 242 10.66 -20.42 -3.43
C ARG A 242 10.70 -21.73 -4.20
N ASP A 243 10.31 -21.68 -5.47
CA ASP A 243 10.44 -22.80 -6.40
C ASP A 243 11.93 -23.12 -6.64
N PRO A 244 12.42 -24.34 -6.34
CA PRO A 244 13.84 -24.65 -6.49
C PRO A 244 14.35 -24.61 -7.93
N GLY A 245 13.46 -24.76 -8.93
CA GLY A 245 13.83 -24.75 -10.35
C GLY A 245 13.95 -23.35 -10.93
N SER A 246 12.93 -22.52 -10.74
CA SER A 246 12.82 -21.18 -11.33
C SER A 246 13.25 -20.05 -10.38
N GLY A 247 13.22 -20.30 -9.07
CA GLY A 247 13.47 -19.30 -8.04
C GLY A 247 12.30 -18.33 -7.80
N TRP A 248 11.15 -18.51 -8.46
CA TRP A 248 9.96 -17.71 -8.18
C TRP A 248 9.34 -18.09 -6.84
N ILE A 249 8.72 -17.13 -6.16
CA ILE A 249 7.87 -17.38 -4.99
C ILE A 249 6.51 -17.86 -5.48
N LEU A 250 6.05 -18.99 -4.95
CA LEU A 250 4.78 -19.62 -5.26
C LEU A 250 3.70 -19.23 -4.24
N GLU A 251 2.43 -19.56 -4.54
CA GLU A 251 1.29 -18.96 -3.87
C GLU A 251 0.68 -19.82 -2.76
N TYR A 252 0.49 -21.12 -2.99
CA TYR A 252 -0.38 -21.94 -2.13
C TYR A 252 0.24 -23.28 -1.72
N PHE A 253 0.24 -23.53 -0.42
CA PHE A 253 0.87 -24.69 0.19
C PHE A 253 -0.05 -25.34 1.22
N ASP A 254 0.08 -26.65 1.38
CA ASP A 254 -0.46 -27.34 2.54
C ASP A 254 0.31 -26.96 3.83
N ARG A 255 -0.15 -27.49 4.95
CA ARG A 255 0.48 -27.26 6.26
C ARG A 255 1.99 -27.63 6.28
N ASN A 256 2.42 -28.60 5.50
CA ASN A 256 3.78 -29.12 5.50
C ASN A 256 4.66 -28.50 4.40
N TRP A 257 4.22 -27.38 3.79
CA TRP A 257 4.89 -26.72 2.68
C TRP A 257 4.96 -27.54 1.40
N ASN A 258 4.06 -28.51 1.21
CA ASN A 258 3.86 -29.10 -0.12
C ASN A 258 2.95 -28.17 -0.91
N MET A 259 3.35 -27.82 -2.12
CA MET A 259 2.53 -27.02 -3.01
C MET A 259 1.19 -27.72 -3.29
N LEU A 260 0.09 -26.98 -3.23
CA LEU A 260 -1.23 -27.52 -3.50
C LEU A 260 -1.41 -27.83 -4.99
N GLU A 261 -2.03 -28.96 -5.32
CA GLU A 261 -2.32 -29.33 -6.72
C GLU A 261 -3.24 -28.32 -7.42
N SER A 262 -4.05 -27.59 -6.65
CA SER A 262 -4.92 -26.53 -7.13
C SER A 262 -4.21 -25.22 -7.43
N ASP A 263 -2.92 -25.09 -7.08
CA ASP A 263 -2.14 -23.90 -7.38
C ASP A 263 -2.01 -23.76 -8.91
N PRO A 264 -2.51 -22.66 -9.51
CA PRO A 264 -2.44 -22.49 -10.95
C PRO A 264 -0.98 -22.54 -11.45
N ASP A 265 -0.78 -23.01 -12.68
CA ASP A 265 0.57 -23.07 -13.31
C ASP A 265 1.05 -21.68 -13.79
N ILE A 266 0.87 -20.66 -12.93
CA ILE A 266 1.18 -19.25 -13.17
C ILE A 266 1.98 -18.69 -11.99
N ILE A 267 2.85 -17.74 -12.28
CA ILE A 267 3.56 -16.91 -11.31
C ILE A 267 2.80 -15.59 -11.19
N ASN A 268 2.47 -15.19 -9.96
CA ASN A 268 1.97 -13.85 -9.69
C ASN A 268 3.15 -12.87 -9.64
N VAL A 269 3.22 -11.98 -10.63
CA VAL A 269 4.34 -11.04 -10.76
C VAL A 269 4.34 -10.02 -9.63
N GLY A 270 3.18 -9.49 -9.26
CA GLY A 270 3.07 -8.48 -8.20
C GLY A 270 3.51 -8.98 -6.84
N HIS A 271 3.17 -10.22 -6.49
CA HIS A 271 3.61 -10.86 -5.24
C HIS A 271 5.12 -11.12 -5.22
N ASN A 272 5.72 -11.46 -6.37
CA ASN A 272 7.16 -11.60 -6.48
C ASN A 272 7.89 -10.25 -6.39
N ILE A 273 7.31 -9.17 -6.95
CA ILE A 273 7.78 -7.80 -6.73
C ILE A 273 7.70 -7.44 -5.25
N GLU A 274 6.59 -7.77 -4.57
CA GLU A 274 6.39 -7.48 -3.15
C GLU A 274 7.45 -8.17 -2.27
N VAL A 275 7.76 -9.45 -2.53
CA VAL A 275 8.84 -10.16 -1.80
C VAL A 275 10.20 -9.52 -2.05
N ALA A 276 10.54 -9.23 -3.32
CA ALA A 276 11.80 -8.57 -3.64
C ALA A 276 11.90 -7.21 -2.93
N TRP A 277 10.81 -6.45 -2.92
CA TRP A 277 10.71 -5.16 -2.25
C TRP A 277 10.87 -5.27 -0.73
N MET A 278 10.18 -6.21 -0.07
CA MET A 278 10.31 -6.44 1.38
C MET A 278 11.72 -6.85 1.78
N LEU A 279 12.37 -7.72 1.00
CA LEU A 279 13.75 -8.13 1.25
C LEU A 279 14.72 -6.95 1.14
N LEU A 280 14.53 -6.04 0.18
CA LEU A 280 15.34 -4.83 0.07
C LEU A 280 15.11 -3.87 1.25
N ARG A 281 13.85 -3.67 1.66
CA ARG A 281 13.51 -2.84 2.83
C ARG A 281 14.16 -3.38 4.10
N LEU A 282 14.09 -4.68 4.35
CA LEU A 282 14.77 -5.32 5.48
C LEU A 282 16.29 -5.22 5.38
N ALA A 283 16.87 -5.37 4.18
CA ALA A 283 18.30 -5.25 3.99
C ALA A 283 18.83 -3.84 4.30
N MET A 284 18.06 -2.79 4.00
CA MET A 284 18.41 -1.41 4.38
C MET A 284 18.50 -1.23 5.90
N LEU A 285 17.64 -1.90 6.67
CA LEU A 285 17.69 -1.90 8.15
C LEU A 285 18.84 -2.72 8.74
N ASN A 286 19.46 -3.61 7.95
CA ASN A 286 20.54 -4.49 8.43
C ASN A 286 21.91 -3.82 8.36
N GLY A 287 22.06 -2.71 7.62
CA GLY A 287 23.32 -1.97 7.48
C GLY A 287 24.46 -2.76 6.82
N THR A 288 24.19 -3.94 6.25
CA THR A 288 25.21 -4.77 5.60
C THR A 288 25.63 -4.22 4.23
N GLY A 289 24.76 -3.42 3.60
CA GLY A 289 24.97 -2.94 2.23
C GLY A 289 24.88 -4.03 1.16
N GLU A 290 24.55 -5.26 1.55
CA GLU A 290 24.49 -6.41 0.64
C GLU A 290 23.06 -6.84 0.38
N MET A 291 22.74 -6.99 -0.91
CA MET A 291 21.43 -7.43 -1.35
C MET A 291 21.27 -8.93 -1.01
N PRO A 292 20.17 -9.34 -0.34
CA PRO A 292 19.89 -10.75 -0.10
C PRO A 292 19.91 -11.56 -1.40
N GLU A 293 20.37 -12.82 -1.33
CA GLU A 293 20.47 -13.69 -2.51
C GLU A 293 19.13 -13.84 -3.24
N THR A 294 18.06 -14.11 -2.49
CA THR A 294 16.70 -14.20 -3.02
C THR A 294 16.25 -12.91 -3.69
N ALA A 295 16.55 -11.75 -3.09
CA ALA A 295 16.20 -10.45 -3.68
C ALA A 295 16.91 -10.21 -5.02
N ARG A 296 18.21 -10.55 -5.10
CA ARG A 296 19.00 -10.44 -6.34
C ARG A 296 18.45 -11.35 -7.43
N GLN A 297 18.16 -12.61 -7.12
CA GLN A 297 17.62 -13.54 -8.10
C GLN A 297 16.23 -13.13 -8.58
N LEU A 298 15.36 -12.65 -7.68
CA LEU A 298 14.06 -12.11 -8.07
C LEU A 298 14.22 -10.86 -8.94
N GLU A 299 15.15 -9.96 -8.61
CA GLU A 299 15.44 -8.78 -9.42
C GLU A 299 15.78 -9.15 -10.87
N ASP A 300 16.74 -10.06 -11.04
CA ASP A 300 17.16 -10.52 -12.37
C ASP A 300 15.99 -11.12 -13.14
N SER A 301 15.16 -11.94 -12.47
CA SER A 301 14.02 -12.63 -13.09
C SER A 301 12.90 -11.65 -13.47
N LEU A 302 12.58 -10.71 -12.58
CA LEU A 302 11.54 -9.70 -12.78
C LEU A 302 11.87 -8.78 -13.95
N TYR A 303 13.05 -8.15 -13.96
CA TYR A 303 13.40 -7.24 -15.06
C TYR A 303 13.64 -7.96 -16.39
N ALA A 304 14.07 -9.22 -16.38
CA ALA A 304 14.25 -10.00 -17.61
C ALA A 304 12.91 -10.46 -18.21
N ALA A 305 11.94 -10.87 -17.39
CA ALA A 305 10.75 -11.55 -17.87
C ALA A 305 9.45 -10.72 -17.79
N THR A 306 9.33 -9.80 -16.82
CA THR A 306 8.03 -9.18 -16.47
C THR A 306 7.95 -7.68 -16.75
N PHE A 307 9.05 -6.94 -16.72
CA PHE A 307 9.06 -5.52 -17.07
C PHE A 307 9.10 -5.31 -18.60
N ARG A 308 8.20 -4.49 -19.14
CA ARG A 308 8.16 -4.15 -20.57
C ARG A 308 8.77 -2.78 -20.81
N LYS A 309 10.05 -2.74 -21.21
CA LYS A 309 10.83 -1.49 -21.38
C LYS A 309 10.20 -0.51 -22.38
N GLU A 310 9.46 -1.02 -23.36
CA GLU A 310 8.81 -0.22 -24.41
C GLU A 310 7.65 0.62 -23.86
N THR A 311 6.98 0.13 -22.82
CA THR A 311 5.75 0.74 -22.29
C THR A 311 5.89 1.20 -20.85
N GLY A 312 6.78 0.61 -20.06
CA GLY A 312 6.85 0.79 -18.60
C GLY A 312 5.94 -0.15 -17.81
N LEU A 313 5.20 -1.04 -18.48
CA LEU A 313 4.27 -1.96 -17.84
C LEU A 313 4.98 -3.11 -17.11
N TRP A 314 4.46 -3.47 -15.94
CA TRP A 314 4.71 -4.75 -15.28
C TRP A 314 3.60 -5.75 -15.62
N LEU A 315 3.95 -6.96 -16.07
CA LEU A 315 2.95 -8.01 -16.35
C LEU A 315 2.18 -8.42 -15.09
N THR A 316 0.95 -8.96 -15.25
CA THR A 316 0.21 -9.58 -14.14
C THR A 316 0.76 -10.95 -13.78
N THR A 317 0.94 -11.80 -14.79
CA THR A 317 1.27 -13.22 -14.63
C THR A 317 2.33 -13.67 -15.61
N LEU A 318 3.00 -14.78 -15.29
CA LEU A 318 3.79 -15.58 -16.22
C LEU A 318 3.41 -17.05 -16.07
N GLY A 319 3.39 -17.83 -17.15
CA GLY A 319 3.27 -19.27 -17.04
C GLY A 319 4.50 -19.85 -16.35
N ARG A 320 4.31 -20.66 -15.32
CA ARG A 320 5.42 -21.20 -14.52
C ARG A 320 6.33 -22.13 -15.34
N LYS A 321 5.72 -22.95 -16.21
CA LYS A 321 6.45 -23.87 -17.10
C LYS A 321 6.65 -23.32 -18.51
N ASP A 322 5.79 -22.37 -18.90
CA ASP A 322 5.85 -21.69 -20.19
C ASP A 322 5.75 -20.17 -19.97
N PRO A 323 6.89 -19.47 -19.82
CA PRO A 323 6.92 -18.03 -19.59
C PRO A 323 6.31 -17.19 -20.72
N GLY A 324 6.01 -17.79 -21.88
CA GLY A 324 5.29 -17.13 -22.97
C GLY A 324 3.81 -16.90 -22.67
N ILE A 325 3.23 -17.62 -21.71
CA ILE A 325 1.85 -17.46 -21.27
C ILE A 325 1.79 -16.29 -20.28
N THR A 326 1.08 -15.23 -20.63
CA THR A 326 0.88 -14.06 -19.76
C THR A 326 -0.45 -13.39 -20.12
N ASP A 327 -1.01 -12.67 -19.16
CA ASP A 327 -2.18 -11.83 -19.38
C ASP A 327 -1.89 -10.66 -20.33
N ASP A 328 -2.94 -10.15 -20.98
CA ASP A 328 -2.88 -8.97 -21.86
C ASP A 328 -3.08 -7.64 -21.13
N PHE A 329 -3.03 -7.68 -19.80
CA PHE A 329 -3.36 -6.57 -18.91
C PHE A 329 -2.55 -6.61 -17.60
N THR A 330 -2.56 -5.49 -16.88
CA THR A 330 -1.99 -5.36 -15.53
C THR A 330 -2.94 -4.71 -14.54
N TYR A 331 -2.86 -5.13 -13.28
CA TYR A 331 -3.60 -4.52 -12.18
C TYR A 331 -2.87 -3.30 -11.61
N TRP A 332 -3.64 -2.34 -11.11
CA TRP A 332 -3.10 -1.10 -10.53
C TRP A 332 -2.07 -1.38 -9.42
N TRP A 333 -2.38 -2.29 -8.50
CA TRP A 333 -1.49 -2.58 -7.36
C TRP A 333 -0.14 -3.18 -7.80
N ILE A 334 -0.12 -3.95 -8.89
CA ILE A 334 1.13 -4.53 -9.45
C ILE A 334 2.00 -3.41 -10.01
N GLN A 335 1.42 -2.52 -10.82
CA GLN A 335 2.14 -1.38 -11.35
C GLN A 335 2.65 -0.47 -10.23
N ALA A 336 1.83 -0.27 -9.19
CA ALA A 336 2.19 0.53 -8.03
C ALA A 336 3.40 -0.03 -7.27
N TYR A 337 3.37 -1.32 -6.97
CA TYR A 337 4.47 -2.03 -6.32
C TYR A 337 5.73 -2.05 -7.18
N GLY A 338 5.58 -2.24 -8.50
CA GLY A 338 6.69 -2.19 -9.45
C GLY A 338 7.41 -0.85 -9.44
N ASN A 339 6.67 0.26 -9.40
CA ASN A 339 7.25 1.61 -9.32
C ASN A 339 8.05 1.81 -8.02
N MET A 340 7.46 1.49 -6.86
CA MET A 340 8.13 1.60 -5.57
C MET A 340 9.37 0.69 -5.51
N TYR A 341 9.26 -0.53 -6.02
CA TYR A 341 10.36 -1.48 -6.09
C TYR A 341 11.52 -0.98 -6.97
N SER A 342 11.23 -0.37 -8.12
CA SER A 342 12.27 0.21 -8.98
C SER A 342 13.08 1.30 -8.27
N LEU A 343 12.44 2.15 -7.46
CA LEU A 343 13.14 3.15 -6.64
C LEU A 343 13.96 2.52 -5.51
N CYS A 344 13.42 1.51 -4.81
CA CYS A 344 14.17 0.78 -3.79
C CYS A 344 15.39 0.06 -4.38
N SER A 345 15.23 -0.61 -5.53
CA SER A 345 16.32 -1.27 -6.24
C SER A 345 17.37 -0.26 -6.73
N TYR A 346 16.96 0.91 -7.21
CA TYR A 346 17.89 2.02 -7.53
C TYR A 346 18.68 2.46 -6.30
N ARG A 347 18.02 2.75 -5.16
CA ARG A 347 18.69 3.18 -3.93
C ARG A 347 19.70 2.14 -3.43
N PHE A 348 19.33 0.87 -3.50
CA PHE A 348 20.17 -0.22 -3.00
C PHE A 348 21.39 -0.48 -3.90
N SER A 349 21.20 -0.52 -5.23
CA SER A 349 22.23 -0.93 -6.18
C SER A 349 23.04 0.24 -6.78
N GLY A 350 22.51 1.45 -6.76
CA GLY A 350 23.03 2.58 -7.52
C GLY A 350 22.87 2.44 -9.05
N ASN A 351 22.19 1.40 -9.54
CA ASN A 351 22.01 1.15 -10.97
C ASN A 351 20.96 2.11 -11.56
N LYS A 352 21.42 3.08 -12.36
CA LYS A 352 20.56 4.09 -13.01
C LYS A 352 19.49 3.50 -13.92
N GLU A 353 19.69 2.31 -14.49
CA GLU A 353 18.65 1.65 -15.28
C GLU A 353 17.37 1.40 -14.46
N ARG A 354 17.49 1.18 -13.14
CA ARG A 354 16.35 1.01 -12.24
C ARG A 354 15.55 2.30 -12.06
N LEU A 355 16.23 3.45 -12.06
CA LEU A 355 15.55 4.74 -12.08
C LEU A 355 14.84 4.96 -13.43
N ASP A 356 15.46 4.59 -14.55
CA ASP A 356 14.82 4.66 -15.87
C ASP A 356 13.57 3.76 -15.95
N HIS A 357 13.61 2.57 -15.34
CA HIS A 357 12.45 1.68 -15.22
C HIS A 357 11.32 2.31 -14.39
N PHE A 358 11.65 2.95 -13.26
CA PHE A 358 10.67 3.72 -12.49
C PHE A 358 10.03 4.82 -13.34
N ILE A 359 10.84 5.64 -14.04
CA ILE A 359 10.32 6.74 -14.86
C ILE A 359 9.32 6.22 -15.89
N LYS A 360 9.68 5.14 -16.60
CA LYS A 360 8.79 4.51 -17.58
C LYS A 360 7.51 3.97 -16.95
N GLY A 361 7.62 3.28 -15.81
CA GLY A 361 6.46 2.72 -15.11
C GLY A 361 5.54 3.79 -14.49
N ALA A 362 6.10 4.92 -14.07
CA ALA A 362 5.37 6.07 -13.58
C ALA A 362 4.65 6.84 -14.70
N GLU A 363 5.30 7.01 -15.86
CA GLU A 363 4.66 7.55 -17.07
C GLU A 363 3.49 6.67 -17.52
N PHE A 364 3.67 5.34 -17.48
CA PHE A 364 2.60 4.38 -17.78
C PHE A 364 1.42 4.52 -16.80
N TRP A 365 1.71 4.61 -15.51
CA TRP A 365 0.71 4.84 -14.47
C TRP A 365 -0.09 6.12 -14.71
N ASP A 366 0.60 7.26 -14.89
CA ASP A 366 -0.05 8.55 -15.10
C ASP A 366 -0.89 8.59 -16.39
N SER A 367 -0.41 7.94 -17.44
CA SER A 367 -1.08 7.99 -18.75
C SER A 367 -2.30 7.08 -18.82
N TYR A 368 -2.26 5.92 -18.16
CA TYR A 368 -3.22 4.85 -18.43
C TYR A 368 -4.00 4.37 -17.20
N PHE A 369 -3.44 4.44 -15.99
CA PHE A 369 -4.15 4.00 -14.79
C PHE A 369 -5.03 5.08 -14.20
N LEU A 370 -4.57 6.34 -14.19
CA LEU A 370 -5.37 7.46 -13.68
C LEU A 370 -6.60 7.69 -14.57
N ASP A 371 -7.76 7.59 -13.95
CA ASP A 371 -9.02 7.96 -14.59
C ASP A 371 -9.23 9.46 -14.42
N ARG A 372 -8.82 10.24 -15.43
CA ARG A 372 -8.94 11.71 -15.38
C ARG A 372 -10.38 12.20 -15.48
N ASP A 373 -11.32 11.35 -15.89
CA ASP A 373 -12.72 11.72 -16.06
C ASP A 373 -13.52 11.52 -14.76
N ASN A 374 -13.23 10.45 -14.01
CA ASN A 374 -13.96 10.10 -12.79
C ASN A 374 -13.09 10.08 -11.52
N GLY A 375 -11.79 10.33 -11.61
CA GLY A 375 -10.87 10.31 -10.48
C GLY A 375 -10.46 8.91 -10.02
N ASP A 376 -9.44 8.83 -9.16
CA ASP A 376 -8.75 7.59 -8.76
C ASP A 376 -8.21 6.80 -9.97
N THR A 377 -7.97 5.50 -9.81
CA THR A 377 -7.43 4.62 -10.84
C THR A 377 -8.45 3.62 -11.34
N PHE A 378 -8.26 3.15 -12.57
CA PHE A 378 -8.87 1.91 -13.05
C PHE A 378 -8.30 0.70 -12.27
N THR A 379 -9.10 -0.34 -12.07
CA THR A 379 -8.63 -1.62 -11.51
C THR A 379 -7.58 -2.25 -12.41
N SER A 380 -7.78 -2.27 -13.73
CA SER A 380 -6.79 -2.85 -14.63
C SER A 380 -6.78 -2.21 -16.01
N VAL A 381 -5.62 -2.26 -16.66
CA VAL A 381 -5.39 -1.71 -17.99
C VAL A 381 -4.71 -2.74 -18.88
N CYS A 382 -5.13 -2.81 -20.14
CA CYS A 382 -4.48 -3.61 -21.16
C CYS A 382 -3.09 -3.06 -21.50
N HIS A 383 -2.25 -3.88 -22.15
CA HIS A 383 -0.90 -3.47 -22.58
C HIS A 383 -0.87 -2.25 -23.51
N ASN A 384 -1.96 -2.00 -24.22
CA ASN A 384 -2.11 -0.84 -25.10
C ASN A 384 -2.66 0.42 -24.37
N GLY A 385 -2.83 0.37 -23.04
CA GLY A 385 -3.30 1.48 -22.23
C GLY A 385 -4.82 1.61 -22.11
N VAL A 386 -5.61 0.74 -22.75
CA VAL A 386 -7.07 0.77 -22.63
C VAL A 386 -7.49 0.17 -21.28
N ALA A 387 -8.39 0.83 -20.55
CA ALA A 387 -8.96 0.28 -19.32
C ALA A 387 -9.68 -1.05 -19.60
N LYS A 388 -9.28 -2.11 -18.89
CA LYS A 388 -9.92 -3.43 -18.96
C LYS A 388 -11.03 -3.57 -17.92
N ASP A 389 -10.75 -3.11 -16.70
CA ASP A 389 -11.72 -3.02 -15.61
C ASP A 389 -11.60 -1.64 -14.97
N SER A 390 -12.70 -0.89 -15.03
CA SER A 390 -12.79 0.48 -14.52
C SER A 390 -13.46 0.57 -13.14
N THR A 391 -13.75 -0.55 -12.48
CA THR A 391 -14.35 -0.59 -11.14
C THR A 391 -13.53 0.26 -10.15
N LYS A 392 -14.20 1.04 -9.29
CA LYS A 392 -13.52 1.94 -8.34
C LYS A 392 -13.25 1.26 -7.01
N ALA A 393 -14.19 0.47 -6.51
CA ALA A 393 -14.04 -0.23 -5.24
C ALA A 393 -14.65 -1.63 -5.32
N ASN A 394 -14.00 -2.58 -4.66
CA ASN A 394 -14.49 -3.93 -4.38
C ASN A 394 -13.79 -4.44 -3.09
N PRO A 395 -14.11 -5.63 -2.55
CA PRO A 395 -13.49 -6.15 -1.32
C PRO A 395 -11.94 -6.15 -1.28
N TYR A 396 -11.29 -6.07 -2.45
CA TYR A 396 -9.84 -6.07 -2.62
C TYR A 396 -9.27 -4.74 -3.15
N LYS A 397 -10.10 -3.83 -3.70
CA LYS A 397 -9.69 -2.50 -4.21
C LYS A 397 -10.20 -1.37 -3.33
N THR A 398 -9.25 -0.60 -2.80
CA THR A 398 -9.47 0.65 -2.07
C THR A 398 -8.49 1.72 -2.59
N SER A 399 -8.46 2.89 -1.96
CA SER A 399 -7.44 3.92 -2.18
C SER A 399 -6.01 3.50 -1.78
N TYR A 400 -5.86 2.42 -1.00
CA TYR A 400 -4.61 2.10 -0.29
C TYR A 400 -3.37 2.00 -1.19
N HIS A 401 -3.34 1.12 -2.18
CA HIS A 401 -2.13 0.95 -3.01
C HIS A 401 -1.79 2.22 -3.80
N SER A 402 -2.81 2.97 -4.24
CA SER A 402 -2.60 4.25 -4.93
C SER A 402 -1.95 5.28 -3.98
N ILE A 403 -2.39 5.33 -2.72
CA ILE A 403 -1.90 6.31 -1.73
C ILE A 403 -0.58 5.88 -1.10
N GLU A 404 -0.36 4.61 -0.84
CA GLU A 404 0.92 4.07 -0.39
C GLU A 404 2.01 4.34 -1.44
N GLN A 405 1.71 4.10 -2.72
CA GLN A 405 2.61 4.49 -3.80
C GLN A 405 2.88 6.00 -3.80
N CYS A 406 1.85 6.84 -3.68
CA CYS A 406 2.05 8.28 -3.68
C CYS A 406 2.94 8.73 -2.51
N LEU A 407 2.70 8.20 -1.30
CA LEU A 407 3.50 8.48 -0.12
C LEU A 407 4.95 8.03 -0.31
N LEU A 408 5.16 6.77 -0.69
CA LEU A 408 6.51 6.23 -0.79
C LEU A 408 7.28 6.81 -1.98
N ASN A 409 6.66 7.06 -3.13
CA ASN A 409 7.32 7.77 -4.23
C ASN A 409 7.64 9.22 -3.85
N TYR A 410 6.77 9.92 -3.09
CA TYR A 410 7.09 11.24 -2.55
C TYR A 410 8.37 11.19 -1.71
N LEU A 411 8.46 10.25 -0.76
CA LEU A 411 9.62 10.11 0.11
C LEU A 411 10.87 9.66 -0.66
N TYR A 412 10.77 8.61 -1.48
CA TYR A 412 11.87 7.98 -2.19
C TYR A 412 12.48 8.92 -3.23
N LEU A 413 11.68 9.63 -4.01
CA LEU A 413 12.21 10.61 -4.97
C LEU A 413 12.86 11.78 -4.26
N SER A 414 12.21 12.32 -3.22
CA SER A 414 12.76 13.44 -2.45
C SER A 414 14.11 13.06 -1.83
N PHE A 415 14.20 11.90 -1.18
CA PHE A 415 15.40 11.50 -0.47
C PHE A 415 16.49 10.92 -1.37
N TRP A 416 16.17 9.98 -2.25
CA TRP A 416 17.16 9.15 -2.96
C TRP A 416 17.54 9.68 -4.34
N VAL A 417 16.71 10.53 -4.95
CA VAL A 417 16.95 11.05 -6.30
C VAL A 417 17.26 12.55 -6.25
N ASN A 418 16.39 13.32 -5.60
CA ASN A 418 16.47 14.79 -5.62
C ASN A 418 17.26 15.36 -4.43
N HIS A 419 17.50 14.54 -3.40
CA HIS A 419 18.16 14.93 -2.14
C HIS A 419 17.52 16.17 -1.46
N GLU A 420 16.20 16.28 -1.57
CA GLU A 420 15.42 17.37 -1.02
C GLU A 420 14.89 17.03 0.38
N PRO A 421 14.81 18.02 1.29
CA PRO A 421 14.18 17.82 2.59
C PRO A 421 12.66 17.65 2.44
N VAL A 422 12.09 16.79 3.28
CA VAL A 422 10.65 16.52 3.34
C VAL A 422 10.09 16.98 4.66
N ARG A 423 8.91 17.60 4.64
CA ARG A 423 8.18 18.00 5.84
C ARG A 423 7.02 17.03 6.06
N LEU A 424 6.98 16.43 7.24
CA LEU A 424 5.93 15.52 7.69
C LEU A 424 5.19 16.09 8.91
N HIS A 425 3.92 15.73 9.05
CA HIS A 425 2.99 16.27 10.03
C HIS A 425 2.43 15.18 10.96
N PHE A 426 2.33 15.50 12.24
CA PHE A 426 1.91 14.58 13.31
C PHE A 426 0.91 15.28 14.24
N ARG A 427 -0.11 14.54 14.71
CA ARG A 427 -1.11 14.99 15.70
C ARG A 427 -1.05 14.05 16.90
N ILE A 428 -0.06 14.25 17.75
CA ILE A 428 0.23 13.33 18.84
C ILE A 428 -0.80 13.46 19.96
N ILE A 429 -1.44 12.35 20.34
CA ILE A 429 -2.52 12.30 21.32
C ILE A 429 -1.94 12.00 22.70
N HIS A 430 -2.19 12.88 23.67
CA HIS A 430 -1.73 12.78 25.07
C HIS A 430 -0.23 12.42 25.25
N PRO A 431 0.70 13.11 24.55
CA PRO A 431 2.13 12.93 24.81
C PRO A 431 2.47 13.37 26.22
N ARG A 432 3.38 12.63 26.86
CA ARG A 432 3.98 13.01 28.13
C ARG A 432 5.33 13.65 27.86
N GLU A 433 5.74 14.53 28.76
CA GLU A 433 7.07 15.14 28.70
C GLU A 433 8.16 14.06 28.60
N GLY A 434 8.96 14.11 27.54
CA GLY A 434 10.05 13.15 27.31
C GLY A 434 9.67 11.92 26.50
N ASP A 435 8.40 11.72 26.13
CA ASP A 435 8.01 10.70 25.16
C ASP A 435 8.77 10.91 23.85
N LEU A 436 9.11 9.83 23.14
CA LEU A 436 9.87 9.90 21.89
C LEU A 436 8.97 9.62 20.69
N LEU A 437 9.03 10.50 19.69
CA LEU A 437 8.52 10.29 18.34
C LEU A 437 9.65 9.80 17.46
N LEU A 438 9.41 8.73 16.68
CA LEU A 438 10.30 8.23 15.62
C LEU A 438 9.70 8.63 14.25
N PRO A 439 10.04 9.79 13.69
CA PRO A 439 9.29 10.38 12.58
C PRO A 439 9.71 9.85 11.19
N VAL A 440 10.65 8.92 11.09
CA VAL A 440 11.22 8.49 9.81
C VAL A 440 10.56 7.23 9.31
N LEU A 441 9.68 7.37 8.31
CA LEU A 441 8.90 6.29 7.69
C LEU A 441 9.66 5.53 6.57
N VAL A 442 10.99 5.66 6.50
CA VAL A 442 11.82 4.94 5.51
C VAL A 442 12.95 4.21 6.22
N GLU A 443 13.28 3.01 5.72
CA GLU A 443 14.28 2.10 6.29
C GLU A 443 15.74 2.55 6.08
N ASP A 444 15.93 3.70 5.45
CA ASP A 444 17.25 4.24 5.15
C ASP A 444 17.80 5.01 6.36
N MET A 445 18.91 4.51 6.91
CA MET A 445 19.59 5.08 8.08
C MET A 445 20.32 6.41 7.78
N ASP A 446 20.47 6.76 6.50
CA ASP A 446 21.03 8.05 6.08
C ASP A 446 19.99 9.18 6.14
N ILE A 447 18.70 8.86 6.37
CA ILE A 447 17.65 9.88 6.52
C ILE A 447 17.52 10.27 7.99
N VAL A 448 17.68 11.56 8.27
CA VAL A 448 17.75 12.10 9.63
C VAL A 448 16.80 13.29 9.84
N VAL A 449 16.45 13.54 11.10
CA VAL A 449 15.71 14.74 11.50
C VAL A 449 16.61 15.97 11.36
N ARG A 450 16.10 17.01 10.70
CA ARG A 450 16.79 18.29 10.46
C ARG A 450 16.16 19.46 11.20
N ASP A 451 14.86 19.41 11.43
CA ASP A 451 14.11 20.39 12.21
C ASP A 451 12.86 19.70 12.79
N ALA A 452 12.43 20.12 13.98
CA ALA A 452 11.19 19.66 14.59
C ALA A 452 10.51 20.82 15.30
N ARG A 453 9.25 21.07 14.96
CA ARG A 453 8.45 22.19 15.48
C ARG A 453 7.15 21.72 16.07
N TYR A 454 6.80 22.30 17.21
CA TYR A 454 5.52 22.10 17.89
C TYR A 454 4.69 23.38 17.78
N GLU A 455 3.44 23.25 17.33
CA GLU A 455 2.46 24.34 17.37
C GLU A 455 1.75 24.32 18.74
N GLY A 456 2.32 25.04 19.70
CA GLY A 456 1.80 25.17 21.06
C GLY A 456 0.96 26.42 21.29
N ILE A 457 0.45 26.59 22.51
CA ILE A 457 -0.39 27.73 22.93
C ILE A 457 0.36 29.08 22.76
N SER A 458 1.68 29.08 22.94
CA SER A 458 2.59 30.22 22.79
C SER A 458 3.01 30.49 21.34
N GLY A 459 2.59 29.65 20.38
CA GLY A 459 3.05 29.66 18.99
C GLY A 459 4.00 28.50 18.67
N ASN A 460 4.75 28.63 17.58
CA ASN A 460 5.68 27.59 17.12
C ASN A 460 6.96 27.54 17.96
N GLU A 461 7.22 26.41 18.59
CA GLU A 461 8.41 26.13 19.40
C GLU A 461 9.28 25.07 18.72
N THR A 462 10.61 25.20 18.84
CA THR A 462 11.55 24.18 18.35
C THR A 462 11.68 23.08 19.39
N LEU A 463 11.46 21.84 18.98
CA LEU A 463 11.61 20.66 19.84
C LEU A 463 13.06 20.18 19.89
N THR A 464 13.40 19.46 20.96
CA THR A 464 14.67 18.73 21.04
C THR A 464 14.59 17.50 20.16
N PHE A 465 15.62 17.23 19.35
CA PHE A 465 15.66 16.05 18.48
C PHE A 465 17.08 15.50 18.34
N SER A 466 17.16 14.21 17.98
CA SER A 466 18.36 13.49 17.56
C SER A 466 18.25 13.14 16.07
N GLU A 467 19.19 12.37 15.52
CA GLU A 467 19.13 11.93 14.12
C GLU A 467 17.81 11.20 13.77
N ARG A 468 17.20 10.47 14.71
CA ARG A 468 16.03 9.61 14.44
C ARG A 468 14.87 9.79 15.40
N THR A 469 14.99 10.68 16.39
CA THR A 469 13.95 10.87 17.40
C THR A 469 13.66 12.35 17.64
N VAL A 470 12.42 12.65 17.99
CA VAL A 470 11.99 13.97 18.48
C VAL A 470 11.44 13.77 19.89
N THR A 471 11.88 14.60 20.84
CA THR A 471 11.35 14.62 22.21
C THR A 471 10.05 15.42 22.23
N LEU A 472 9.00 14.77 22.72
CA LEU A 472 7.65 15.31 22.77
C LEU A 472 7.42 16.14 24.04
N PRO A 473 6.69 17.27 23.93
CA PRO A 473 6.24 18.03 25.09
C PRO A 473 5.01 17.37 25.73
N GLU A 474 4.72 17.70 26.99
CA GLU A 474 3.41 17.42 27.57
C GLU A 474 2.29 18.25 26.91
N ALA A 475 1.24 17.60 26.41
CA ALA A 475 0.06 18.24 25.83
C ALA A 475 -1.15 17.30 25.80
N ASP A 476 -2.36 17.86 25.63
CA ASP A 476 -3.54 17.04 25.30
C ASP A 476 -3.45 16.54 23.85
N ILE A 477 -3.13 17.44 22.92
CA ILE A 477 -2.85 17.14 21.52
C ILE A 477 -1.64 17.98 21.11
N ALA A 478 -0.56 17.33 20.64
CA ALA A 478 0.60 18.02 20.11
C ALA A 478 0.64 17.97 18.58
N ARG A 479 0.51 19.13 17.92
CA ARG A 479 0.69 19.28 16.47
C ARG A 479 2.15 19.51 16.17
N ILE A 480 2.78 18.53 15.52
CA ILE A 480 4.22 18.53 15.29
C ILE A 480 4.51 18.47 13.80
N THR A 481 5.45 19.29 13.38
CA THR A 481 6.00 19.29 12.03
C THR A 481 7.46 18.89 12.12
N VAL A 482 7.84 17.82 11.43
CA VAL A 482 9.23 17.34 11.37
C VAL A 482 9.76 17.50 9.95
N THR A 483 10.92 18.14 9.81
CA THR A 483 11.66 18.19 8.55
C THR A 483 12.73 17.11 8.56
N LEU A 484 12.65 16.19 7.60
CA LEU A 484 13.61 15.11 7.37
C LEU A 484 14.51 15.45 6.19
N GLY A 485 15.72 14.92 6.16
CA GLY A 485 16.60 15.01 5.01
C GLY A 485 17.77 14.04 5.08
N ASN A 486 18.50 13.90 3.97
CA ASN A 486 19.73 13.11 3.92
C ASN A 486 20.76 13.68 4.90
N ARG A 487 21.50 12.82 5.61
CA ARG A 487 22.67 13.14 6.44
C ARG A 487 23.73 13.89 5.62
N SER A 488 24.36 14.92 6.19
CA SER A 488 25.37 15.70 5.46
C SER A 488 26.70 14.95 5.52
N VAL A 489 27.49 15.01 4.45
CA VAL A 489 28.85 14.43 4.42
C VAL A 489 29.79 15.05 5.47
N THR A 490 29.44 16.23 6.00
CA THR A 490 30.22 16.99 7.00
C THR A 490 29.86 16.68 8.46
N ASP A 491 28.87 15.82 8.73
CA ASP A 491 28.36 15.55 10.08
C ASP A 491 29.11 14.39 10.79
N ASN A 492 30.26 13.95 10.26
CA ASN A 492 31.10 12.86 10.82
C ASN A 492 32.26 13.36 11.69
#